data_AF-A0A830F4D5-F1
#
_entry.id   AF-A0A830F4D5-F1
#
_cell.length_a   1.000
_cell.length_b   1.000
_cell.length_c   1.000
_cell.angle_alpha   90.00
_cell.angle_beta   90.00
_cell.angle_gamma   90.00
#
_symmetry.space_group_name_H-M   'P 1'
#
loop_
_entity.id
_entity.type
_entity.pdbx_description
1 polymer ?
#
loop_
_entity_poly.entity_id
_entity_poly.type
_entity_poly.pdbx_seq_one_letter_code
_entity_poly.pdbx_strand_id
1 'polypeptide(L)' 'MSKSAETDLPDQPDDDRLESLYSVREELQTIADSDVPYAEYAENWLDSLREAGYDV' A
#
# COMPACT_ATOMS: atom_id res chain seq x y z
N MET A 1 33.72 25.35 16.08
CA MET A 1 33.08 24.98 14.79
C MET A 1 32.38 23.65 15.01
N SER A 2 31.07 23.67 15.22
CA SER A 2 30.29 22.45 15.43
C SER A 2 29.86 21.92 14.07
N LYS A 3 30.43 20.79 13.68
CA LYS A 3 30.13 20.07 12.44
C LYS A 3 28.71 19.51 12.56
N SER A 4 27.79 20.08 11.77
CA SER A 4 26.43 19.56 11.61
C SER A 4 26.52 18.08 11.22
N ALA A 5 25.84 17.22 11.98
CA ALA A 5 25.62 15.84 11.58
C ALA A 5 24.69 15.88 10.36
N GLU A 6 25.28 15.85 9.16
CA GLU A 6 24.57 15.46 7.95
C GLU A 6 24.04 14.06 8.20
N THR A 7 22.75 14.00 8.54
CA THR A 7 22.00 12.76 8.56
C THR A 7 21.85 12.39 7.10
N ASP A 8 22.64 11.43 6.66
CA ASP A 8 22.54 10.76 5.36
C ASP A 8 21.19 10.02 5.34
N LEU A 9 20.14 10.75 4.98
CA LEU A 9 18.80 10.21 4.81
C LEU A 9 18.80 9.50 3.46
N PRO A 10 18.45 8.20 3.38
CA PRO A 10 18.31 7.52 2.10
C PRO A 10 17.26 8.27 1.27
N ASP A 11 17.68 8.75 0.10
CA ASP A 11 16.97 9.77 -0.69
C ASP A 11 15.79 9.23 -1.51
N GLN A 12 15.29 8.02 -1.26
CA GLN A 12 14.14 7.46 -1.98
C GLN A 12 13.30 6.52 -1.10
N PRO A 13 12.16 6.98 -0.56
CA PRO A 13 11.21 6.10 0.13
C PRO A 13 9.78 6.09 -0.45
N ASP A 14 9.45 6.92 -1.44
CA ASP A 14 8.04 7.13 -1.84
C ASP A 14 7.59 6.23 -3.00
N ASP A 15 8.43 5.98 -4.01
CA ASP A 15 8.05 5.21 -5.20
C ASP A 15 7.87 3.71 -4.90
N ASP A 16 8.83 3.07 -4.22
CA ASP A 16 8.76 1.64 -3.87
C ASP A 16 7.56 1.30 -2.99
N ARG A 17 7.17 2.24 -2.12
CA ARG A 17 6.03 2.08 -1.22
C ARG A 17 4.72 2.17 -1.98
N LEU A 18 4.62 3.09 -2.93
CA LEU A 18 3.43 3.25 -3.77
C LEU A 18 3.24 2.06 -4.70
N GLU A 19 4.32 1.57 -5.31
CA GLU A 19 4.31 0.35 -6.13
C GLU A 19 3.86 -0.86 -5.31
N SER A 20 4.38 -1.01 -4.09
CA SER A 20 3.96 -2.07 -3.17
C SER A 20 2.48 -1.99 -2.83
N LEU A 21 1.93 -0.79 -2.62
CA LEU A 21 0.50 -0.61 -2.34
C LEU A 21 -0.37 -1.00 -3.55
N TYR A 22 0.04 -0.65 -4.76
CA TYR A 22 -0.69 -1.06 -5.97
C TYR A 22 -0.63 -2.58 -6.19
N SER A 23 0.50 -3.22 -5.90
CA SER A 23 0.61 -4.67 -5.96
C SER A 23 -0.32 -5.37 -4.96
N VAL A 24 -0.34 -4.92 -3.70
CA VAL A 24 -1.26 -5.44 -2.67
C VAL A 24 -2.73 -5.25 -3.08
N ARG A 25 -3.07 -4.10 -3.69
CA ARG A 25 -4.41 -3.86 -4.22
C ARG A 25 -4.80 -4.91 -5.27
N GLU A 26 -3.93 -5.19 -6.23
CA GLU A 26 -4.21 -6.18 -7.29
C GLU A 26 -4.42 -7.60 -6.74
N GLU A 27 -3.63 -7.98 -5.74
CA GLU A 27 -3.82 -9.25 -5.04
C GLU A 27 -5.17 -9.32 -4.32
N LEU A 28 -5.55 -8.25 -3.62
CA LEU A 28 -6.83 -8.16 -2.93
C LEU A 28 -8.01 -8.20 -3.90
N GLN A 29 -7.91 -7.51 -5.03
CA GLN A 29 -8.93 -7.58 -6.08
C GLN A 29 -9.10 -9.01 -6.59
N THR A 30 -7.99 -9.70 -6.85
CA THR A 30 -8.00 -11.10 -7.30
C THR A 30 -8.66 -12.03 -6.28
N ILE A 31 -8.42 -11.80 -4.99
CA ILE A 31 -9.01 -12.57 -3.90
C ILE A 31 -10.51 -12.26 -3.75
N ALA A 32 -10.89 -10.98 -3.81
CA ALA A 32 -12.28 -10.54 -3.72
C ALA A 32 -13.12 -11.11 -4.88
N ASP A 33 -12.56 -11.16 -6.09
CA ASP A 33 -13.22 -11.72 -7.27
C ASP A 33 -13.27 -13.26 -7.28
N SER A 34 -12.71 -13.93 -6.25
CA SER A 34 -12.67 -15.39 -6.15
C SER A 34 -13.70 -15.94 -5.16
N ASP A 35 -14.18 -17.17 -5.38
CA ASP A 35 -15.15 -17.85 -4.49
C ASP A 35 -14.50 -18.47 -3.24
N VAL A 36 -13.46 -17.82 -2.68
CA VAL A 36 -12.76 -18.32 -1.49
C VAL A 36 -13.40 -17.77 -0.20
N PRO A 37 -13.35 -18.50 0.93
CA PRO A 37 -13.97 -18.06 2.18
C PRO A 37 -13.47 -16.73 2.75
N TYR A 38 -12.34 -16.22 2.25
CA TYR A 38 -11.72 -14.98 2.70
C TYR A 38 -11.88 -13.81 1.72
N ALA A 39 -12.67 -13.99 0.64
CA ALA A 39 -12.99 -12.93 -0.31
C ALA A 39 -13.64 -11.71 0.37
N GLU A 40 -14.57 -11.95 1.31
CA GLU A 40 -15.23 -10.89 2.09
C GLU A 40 -14.24 -10.01 2.87
N TYR A 41 -13.14 -10.59 3.37
CA TYR A 41 -12.11 -9.79 4.06
C TYR A 41 -11.31 -8.92 3.08
N ALA A 42 -11.08 -9.40 1.86
CA ALA A 42 -10.41 -8.62 0.82
C ALA A 42 -11.29 -7.46 0.34
N GLU A 43 -12.59 -7.69 0.15
CA GLU A 43 -13.58 -6.64 -0.17
C GLU A 43 -13.60 -5.54 0.90
N ASN A 44 -13.70 -5.91 2.18
CA ASN A 44 -13.69 -4.96 3.29
C ASN A 44 -12.41 -4.10 3.34
N TRP A 45 -11.27 -4.70 2.96
CA TRP A 45 -9.99 -3.98 2.93
C TRP A 45 -9.91 -3.02 1.74
N LEU A 46 -10.40 -3.43 0.57
CA LEU A 46 -10.54 -2.54 -0.59
C LEU A 46 -11.48 -1.37 -0.28
N ASP A 47 -12.61 -1.61 0.39
CA ASP A 47 -13.49 -0.52 0.82
C ASP A 47 -12.79 0.46 1.76
N SER A 48 -11.97 -0.04 2.70
CA SER A 48 -11.17 0.81 3.58
C SER A 48 -10.16 1.68 2.81
N LEU A 49 -9.58 1.15 1.73
CA LEU A 49 -8.68 1.91 0.86
C LEU A 49 -9.45 2.98 0.07
N ARG A 50 -10.65 2.67 -0.42
CA ARG A 50 -11.52 3.63 -1.10
C ARG A 50 -11.92 4.78 -0.18
N GLU A 51 -12.31 4.47 1.05
CA GLU A 51 -12.65 5.46 2.07
C GLU A 51 -11.47 6.38 2.43
N ALA A 52 -10.25 5.84 2.41
CA ALA A 52 -9.02 6.60 2.61
C ALA A 52 -8.63 7.46 1.37
N GLY A 53 -9.38 7.37 0.26
CA GLY A 53 -9.18 8.16 -0.94
C GLY A 53 -8.20 7.56 -1.94
N TYR A 54 -7.85 6.29 -1.81
CA TYR A 54 -7.07 5.56 -2.80
C TYR A 54 -7.97 5.07 -3.94
N ASP A 55 -7.44 5.07 -5.17
CA ASP A 55 -8.15 4.57 -6.35
C ASP A 55 -8.08 3.03 -6.38
N VAL A 56 -9.18 2.40 -5.94
CA VAL A 56 -9.38 0.95 -5.80
C VAL A 56 -10.64 0.47 -6.51
#